data_AF-A0A7S1Y6P3-F1
#
_entry.id   AF-A0A7S1Y6P3-F1
#
_cell.length_a   1.000
_cell.length_b   1.000
_cell.length_c   1.000
_cell.angle_alpha   90.00
_cell.angle_beta   90.00
_cell.angle_gamma   90.00
#
_symmetry.space_group_name_H-M   'P 1'
#
loop_
_entity.id
_entity.type
_entity.pdbx_description
1 polymer ?
#
loop_
_entity_poly.entity_id
_entity_poly.type
_entity_poly.pdbx_seq_one_letter_code
_entity_poly.pdbx_strand_id
1 'polypeptide(L)'
;STMAKSTTATIGGPRSCFVRYDTLIKAIDKTLVKSRERFDSRKTVDTCYGEDASFLGGADLLTRVMDGMMEKVQTSVKDDMNKALEKNGVKAKLEGVESIMNKIRKEKEAADSAEVADQESTAKALSLARRPDGVSPDDVLSFKAYHMLREQHAQLEKEMQRVEEQVKRLQDKLAGGTKSFKEKLRKVEKTGKKVEEIADFCASQT
;
A
#
# COMPACT_ATOMS: atom_id res chain seq x y z
N SER A 1 6.59 47.24 -8.83
CA SER A 1 7.73 46.33 -8.64
C SER A 1 7.64 45.81 -7.22
N THR A 2 7.02 44.65 -7.06
CA THR A 2 6.65 44.10 -5.75
C THR A 2 7.20 42.68 -5.72
N MET A 3 8.37 42.52 -5.12
CA MET A 3 9.03 41.23 -5.01
C MET A 3 8.29 40.34 -4.01
N ALA A 4 7.78 39.21 -4.50
CA ALA A 4 7.28 38.13 -3.67
C ALA A 4 8.48 37.46 -2.97
N LYS A 5 8.53 37.58 -1.64
CA LYS A 5 9.43 36.78 -0.80
C LYS A 5 8.94 35.33 -0.80
N SER A 6 9.59 34.50 -1.62
CA SER A 6 9.50 33.05 -1.50
C SER A 6 10.07 32.64 -0.15
N THR A 7 9.19 32.22 0.75
CA THR A 7 9.54 31.71 2.07
C THR A 7 9.75 30.21 1.91
N THR A 8 10.98 29.80 1.59
CA THR A 8 11.38 28.39 1.61
C THR A 8 11.40 27.92 3.05
N ALA A 9 10.29 27.28 3.47
CA ALA A 9 10.21 26.57 4.73
C ALA A 9 11.21 25.41 4.70
N THR A 10 12.37 25.62 5.33
CA THR A 10 13.37 24.58 5.58
C THR A 10 12.82 23.64 6.66
N ILE A 11 11.93 22.73 6.28
CA ILE A 11 11.38 21.73 7.19
C ILE A 11 11.97 20.38 6.84
N GLY A 12 12.86 19.91 7.73
CA GLY A 12 13.14 18.48 7.86
C GLY A 12 14.56 18.09 7.44
N GLY A 13 15.53 18.41 8.30
CA GLY A 13 16.78 17.66 8.30
C GLY A 13 16.51 16.15 8.46
N PRO A 14 17.43 15.29 8.00
CA PRO A 14 17.24 13.84 8.00
C PRO A 14 16.94 13.35 9.42
N ARG A 15 15.68 12.98 9.66
CA ARG A 15 15.28 12.28 10.88
C ARG A 15 15.96 10.91 10.84
N SER A 16 16.86 10.68 11.79
CA SER A 16 17.64 9.46 11.88
C SER A 16 16.74 8.25 12.10
N CYS A 17 17.17 7.10 11.58
CA CYS A 17 16.50 5.80 11.57
C CYS A 17 16.09 5.24 12.96
N PHE A 18 16.40 5.96 14.04
CA PHE A 18 16.19 5.58 15.44
C PHE A 18 15.01 6.31 16.10
N VAL A 19 14.45 7.34 15.45
CA VAL A 19 13.51 8.26 16.12
C VAL A 19 12.24 7.55 16.59
N ARG A 20 11.66 6.63 15.80
CA ARG A 20 10.35 6.05 16.12
C ARG A 20 10.39 5.04 17.26
N TYR A 21 11.38 4.14 17.25
CA TYR A 21 11.53 3.15 18.32
C TYR A 21 11.88 3.83 19.64
N ASP A 22 12.82 4.79 19.64
CA ASP A 22 13.17 5.55 20.84
C ASP A 22 11.98 6.37 21.36
N THR A 23 11.16 6.92 20.45
CA THR A 23 9.93 7.62 20.84
C THR A 23 8.92 6.69 21.50
N LEU A 24 8.79 5.44 21.01
CA LEU A 24 7.93 4.43 21.63
C LEU A 24 8.40 4.07 23.04
N ILE A 25 9.70 3.81 23.23
CA ILE A 25 10.28 3.53 24.55
C ILE A 25 10.05 4.70 25.51
N LYS A 26 10.31 5.94 25.06
CA LYS A 26 10.03 7.15 25.85
C LYS A 26 8.55 7.29 26.22
N ALA A 27 7.63 6.91 25.32
CA ALA A 27 6.20 6.96 25.58
C ALA A 27 5.78 5.91 26.62
N ILE A 28 6.34 4.70 26.57
CA ILE A 28 6.12 3.65 27.58
C ILE A 28 6.62 4.12 28.94
N ASP A 29 7.87 4.60 29.02
CA ASP A 29 8.45 5.11 30.26
C ASP A 29 7.62 6.23 30.86
N LYS A 30 7.20 7.20 30.04
CA LYS A 30 6.33 8.30 30.46
C LYS A 30 4.98 7.80 30.97
N THR A 31 4.41 6.76 30.36
CA THR A 31 3.11 6.21 30.77
C THR A 31 3.24 5.48 32.10
N LEU A 32 4.31 4.71 32.31
CA LEU A 32 4.58 4.02 33.56
C LEU A 32 4.80 4.99 34.72
N VAL A 33 5.59 6.05 34.50
CA VAL A 33 5.80 7.11 35.51
C VAL A 33 4.47 7.78 35.87
N LYS A 34 3.67 8.17 34.86
CA LYS A 34 2.34 8.77 35.10
C LYS A 34 1.39 7.83 35.82
N SER A 35 1.48 6.52 35.56
CA SER A 35 0.66 5.53 36.26
C SER A 35 1.04 5.45 37.73
N ARG A 36 2.34 5.53 38.05
CA ARG A 36 2.83 5.56 39.43
C ARG A 36 2.42 6.84 40.15
N GLU A 37 2.56 8.00 39.51
CA GLU A 37 2.18 9.30 40.10
C GLU A 37 0.70 9.38 40.46
N ARG A 38 -0.16 8.60 39.80
CA ARG A 38 -1.59 8.51 40.10
C ARG A 38 -1.93 7.60 41.27
N PHE A 39 -0.98 6.76 41.71
CA PHE A 39 -1.18 5.86 42.82
C PHE A 39 -0.75 6.53 44.12
N ASP A 40 -1.72 6.81 44.98
CA ASP A 40 -1.47 7.36 46.31
C ASP A 40 -1.51 6.21 47.33
N SER A 41 -0.33 5.69 47.67
CA SER A 41 -0.16 4.61 48.64
C SER A 41 -0.73 4.97 50.00
N ARG A 42 -0.62 6.23 50.44
CA ARG A 42 -1.10 6.65 51.76
C ARG A 42 -2.61 6.66 51.81
N LYS A 43 -3.25 7.25 50.80
CA LYS A 43 -4.72 7.23 50.67
C LYS A 43 -5.25 5.81 50.54
N THR A 44 -4.54 4.94 49.82
CA THR A 44 -4.93 3.53 49.66
C THR A 44 -4.84 2.77 50.99
N VAL A 45 -3.76 2.96 51.75
CA VAL A 45 -3.62 2.35 53.09
C VAL A 45 -4.73 2.83 54.02
N ASP A 46 -5.00 4.13 54.06
CA ASP A 46 -6.06 4.72 54.89
C ASP A 46 -7.45 4.20 54.50
N THR A 47 -7.74 4.11 53.19
CA THR A 47 -9.04 3.63 52.69
C THR A 47 -9.24 2.14 52.94
N CYS A 48 -8.19 1.32 52.78
CA CYS A 48 -8.31 -0.14 52.84
C CYS A 48 -8.13 -0.71 54.26
N TYR A 49 -7.31 -0.07 55.09
CA TYR A 49 -6.94 -0.57 56.41
C TYR A 49 -7.39 0.36 57.56
N GLY A 50 -7.65 1.65 57.30
CA GLY A 50 -8.18 2.59 58.28
C GLY A 50 -7.48 2.53 59.65
N GLU A 51 -8.26 2.33 60.71
CA GLU A 51 -7.77 2.22 62.09
C GLU A 51 -6.91 0.96 62.32
N ASP A 52 -7.16 -0.12 61.57
CA ASP A 52 -6.41 -1.39 61.68
C ASP A 52 -4.96 -1.26 61.19
N ALA A 53 -4.64 -0.21 60.44
CA ALA A 53 -3.26 0.10 60.05
C ALA A 53 -2.34 0.27 61.27
N SER A 54 -2.89 0.71 62.42
CA SER A 54 -2.14 0.85 63.67
C SER A 54 -1.70 -0.51 64.24
N PHE A 55 -2.53 -1.55 64.09
CA PHE A 55 -2.24 -2.91 64.55
C PHE A 55 -1.18 -3.61 63.69
N LEU A 56 -1.08 -3.25 62.41
CA LEU A 56 -0.13 -3.82 61.43
C LEU A 56 1.26 -3.15 61.45
N GLY A 57 1.61 -2.43 62.52
CA GLY A 57 2.90 -1.74 62.64
C GLY A 57 2.90 -0.31 62.08
N GLY A 58 1.72 0.27 61.83
CA GLY A 58 1.52 1.67 61.47
C GLY A 58 1.32 1.92 59.98
N ALA A 59 0.55 2.95 59.65
CA ALA A 59 0.25 3.36 58.28
C ALA A 59 1.52 3.66 57.44
N ASP A 60 2.58 4.17 58.08
CA ASP A 60 3.83 4.50 57.41
C ASP A 60 4.59 3.24 56.92
N LEU A 61 4.53 2.14 57.68
CA LEU A 61 5.15 0.88 57.28
C LEU A 61 4.43 0.29 56.06
N LEU A 62 3.09 0.24 56.11
CA LEU A 62 2.27 -0.23 55.00
C LEU A 62 2.45 0.63 53.75
N THR A 63 2.53 1.95 53.91
CA THR A 63 2.75 2.89 52.79
C THR A 63 4.10 2.60 52.12
N ARG A 64 5.18 2.42 52.90
CA ARG A 64 6.51 2.08 52.35
C ARG A 64 6.52 0.73 51.64
N VAL A 65 5.82 -0.27 52.18
CA VAL A 65 5.70 -1.59 51.55
C VAL A 65 4.95 -1.47 50.22
N MET A 66 3.84 -0.73 50.18
CA MET A 66 3.10 -0.48 48.95
C MET A 66 3.93 0.27 47.91
N ASP A 67 4.66 1.31 48.30
CA ASP A 67 5.56 2.05 47.40
C ASP A 67 6.64 1.14 46.81
N GLY A 68 7.27 0.30 47.65
CA GLY A 68 8.27 -0.67 47.21
C GLY A 68 7.70 -1.76 46.29
N MET A 69 6.46 -2.19 46.53
CA MET A 69 5.75 -3.12 45.64
C MET A 69 5.44 -2.46 44.30
N MET A 70 4.96 -1.21 44.30
CA MET A 70 4.67 -0.46 43.07
C MET A 70 5.93 -0.20 42.24
N GLU A 71 7.08 0.08 42.86
CA GLU A 71 8.36 0.18 42.17
C GLU A 71 8.78 -1.13 41.49
N LYS A 72 8.64 -2.25 42.20
CA LYS A 72 8.93 -3.58 41.64
C LYS A 72 8.01 -3.93 40.49
N VAL A 73 6.71 -3.66 40.63
CA VAL A 73 5.72 -3.86 39.56
C VAL A 73 6.06 -2.99 38.35
N GLN A 74 6.39 -1.72 38.54
CA GLN A 74 6.77 -0.82 37.46
C GLN A 74 8.00 -1.33 36.70
N THR A 75 9.02 -1.78 37.43
CA THR A 75 10.25 -2.33 36.85
C THR A 75 9.96 -3.62 36.08
N SER A 76 9.20 -4.54 36.68
CA SER A 76 8.81 -5.80 36.04
C SER A 76 8.01 -5.57 34.76
N VAL A 77 7.02 -4.67 34.80
CA VAL A 77 6.20 -4.33 33.62
C VAL A 77 7.05 -3.71 32.52
N LYS A 78 8.01 -2.84 32.87
CA LYS A 78 8.95 -2.24 31.91
C LYS A 78 9.79 -3.33 31.23
N ASP A 79 10.34 -4.26 32.00
CA ASP A 79 11.17 -5.35 31.48
C ASP A 79 10.35 -6.29 30.59
N ASP A 80 9.13 -6.64 31.00
CA ASP A 80 8.24 -7.50 30.22
C ASP A 80 7.78 -6.83 28.92
N MET A 81 7.52 -5.52 28.95
CA MET A 81 7.24 -4.74 27.75
C MET A 81 8.44 -4.72 26.80
N ASN A 82 9.66 -4.49 27.31
CA ASN A 82 10.87 -4.51 26.48
C ASN A 82 11.10 -5.88 25.85
N LYS A 83 10.98 -6.97 26.61
CA LYS A 83 11.05 -8.34 26.10
C LYS A 83 9.98 -8.61 25.04
N ALA A 84 8.75 -8.12 25.24
CA ALA A 84 7.69 -8.25 24.27
C ALA A 84 7.98 -7.47 22.98
N LEU A 85 8.54 -6.26 23.07
CA LEU A 85 8.95 -5.46 21.90
C LEU A 85 10.07 -6.13 21.10
N GLU A 86 11.07 -6.70 21.78
CA GLU A 86 12.16 -7.47 21.18
C GLU A 86 11.65 -8.74 20.50
N LYS A 87 10.86 -9.56 21.22
CA LYS A 87 10.28 -10.80 20.70
C LYS A 87 9.43 -10.57 19.45
N ASN A 88 8.69 -9.46 19.41
CA ASN A 88 7.84 -9.11 18.27
C ASN A 88 8.59 -8.43 17.12
N GLY A 89 9.91 -8.20 17.27
CA GLY A 89 10.74 -7.53 16.28
C GLY A 89 10.24 -6.12 15.95
N VAL A 90 9.66 -5.42 16.93
CA VAL A 90 9.01 -4.11 16.70
C VAL A 90 10.02 -3.08 16.20
N LYS A 91 11.25 -3.13 16.72
CA LYS A 91 12.35 -2.27 16.27
C LYS A 91 12.59 -2.42 14.75
N ALA A 92 12.80 -3.64 14.27
CA ALA A 92 13.03 -3.91 12.85
C ALA A 92 11.83 -3.50 11.98
N LYS A 93 10.60 -3.71 12.46
CA LYS A 93 9.38 -3.28 11.75
C LYS A 93 9.29 -1.76 11.63
N LEU A 94 9.58 -1.03 12.70
CA LEU A 94 9.56 0.44 12.69
C LEU A 94 10.69 1.01 11.82
N GLU A 95 11.88 0.41 11.85
CA GLU A 95 12.98 0.74 10.95
C GLU A 95 12.61 0.49 9.48
N GLY A 96 11.90 -0.61 9.19
CA GLY A 96 11.36 -0.90 7.86
C GLY A 96 10.38 0.17 7.37
N VAL A 97 9.44 0.59 8.22
CA VAL A 97 8.51 1.68 7.91
C VAL A 97 9.26 2.98 7.65
N GLU A 98 10.28 3.30 8.44
CA GLU A 98 11.09 4.51 8.27
C GLU A 98 11.89 4.51 6.97
N SER A 99 12.45 3.36 6.60
CA SER A 99 13.10 3.15 5.30
C SER A 99 12.13 3.42 4.13
N ILE A 100 10.90 2.87 4.20
CA ILE A 100 9.87 3.08 3.18
C ILE A 100 9.50 4.57 3.07
N MET A 101 9.25 5.24 4.19
CA MET A 101 8.93 6.67 4.16
C MET A 101 10.06 7.52 3.58
N ASN A 102 11.32 7.19 3.89
CA ASN A 102 12.46 7.92 3.35
C ASN A 102 12.62 7.69 1.85
N LYS A 103 12.32 6.49 1.34
CA LYS A 103 12.25 6.23 -0.11
C LYS A 103 11.17 7.09 -0.76
N ILE A 104 9.96 7.07 -0.23
CA ILE A 104 8.83 7.87 -0.76
C ILE A 104 9.17 9.37 -0.77
N ARG A 105 9.82 9.88 0.28
CA ARG A 105 10.25 11.28 0.32
C ARG A 105 11.26 11.60 -0.78
N LYS A 106 12.28 10.77 -0.95
CA LYS A 106 13.29 10.96 -1.99
C LYS A 106 12.69 10.88 -3.39
N GLU A 107 11.79 9.93 -3.62
CA GLU A 107 11.08 9.79 -4.90
C GLU A 107 10.21 11.04 -5.18
N LYS A 108 9.52 11.55 -4.15
CA LYS A 108 8.75 12.77 -4.28
C LYS A 108 9.63 14.00 -4.55
N GLU A 109 10.73 14.17 -3.82
CA GLU A 109 11.68 15.27 -4.06
C GLU A 109 12.27 15.21 -5.48
N ALA A 110 12.55 14.00 -5.98
CA ALA A 110 12.99 13.79 -7.36
C ALA A 110 11.89 14.13 -8.38
N ALA A 111 10.63 13.75 -8.11
CA ALA A 111 9.50 14.08 -8.97
C ALA A 111 9.22 15.60 -8.99
N ASP A 112 9.18 16.24 -7.83
CA ASP A 112 8.94 17.67 -7.69
C ASP A 112 10.06 18.47 -8.39
N SER A 113 11.33 18.05 -8.27
CA SER A 113 12.45 18.70 -8.98
C SER A 113 12.41 18.46 -10.49
N ALA A 114 12.01 17.28 -10.94
CA ALA A 114 11.80 17.01 -12.36
C ALA A 114 10.65 17.84 -12.95
N GLU A 115 9.57 18.02 -12.21
CA GLU A 115 8.44 18.86 -12.62
C GLU A 115 8.85 20.34 -12.73
N VAL A 116 9.58 20.87 -11.75
CA VAL A 116 10.12 22.24 -11.82
C VAL A 116 11.04 22.40 -13.03
N ALA A 117 11.93 21.43 -13.28
CA ALA A 117 12.82 21.47 -14.44
C ALA A 117 12.05 21.41 -15.77
N ASP A 118 10.98 20.62 -15.84
CA ASP A 118 10.13 20.52 -17.04
C ASP A 118 9.34 21.81 -17.29
N GLN A 119 8.82 22.44 -16.23
CA GLN A 119 8.17 23.74 -16.30
C GLN A 119 9.13 24.83 -16.79
N GLU A 120 10.36 24.88 -16.24
CA GLU A 120 11.39 25.84 -16.65
C GLU A 120 11.83 25.61 -18.10
N SER A 121 12.04 24.35 -18.48
CA SER A 121 12.39 23.96 -19.86
C SER A 121 11.30 24.34 -20.84
N THR A 122 10.04 24.08 -20.51
CA THR A 122 8.87 24.43 -21.33
C THR A 122 8.73 25.94 -21.46
N ALA A 123 8.88 26.70 -20.36
CA ALA A 123 8.85 28.15 -20.39
C ALA A 123 9.96 28.73 -21.27
N LYS A 124 11.18 28.17 -21.17
CA LYS A 124 12.32 28.57 -22.01
C LYS A 124 12.10 28.23 -23.48
N ALA A 125 11.60 27.04 -23.79
CA ALA A 125 11.26 26.63 -25.14
C ALA A 125 10.18 27.53 -25.76
N LEU A 126 9.14 27.89 -24.99
CA LEU A 126 8.10 28.84 -25.41
C LEU A 126 8.66 30.24 -25.66
N SER A 127 9.63 30.70 -24.84
CA SER A 127 10.27 32.01 -25.03
C SER A 127 11.18 32.07 -26.26
N LEU A 128 11.77 30.94 -26.66
CA LEU A 128 12.68 30.83 -27.79
C LEU A 128 11.96 30.50 -29.11
N ALA A 129 10.79 29.88 -29.03
CA ALA A 129 9.96 29.59 -30.19
C ALA A 129 9.43 30.92 -30.79
N ARG A 130 10.13 31.44 -31.79
CA ARG A 130 9.58 32.49 -32.65
C ARG A 130 8.35 31.95 -33.35
N ARG A 131 7.18 32.47 -32.98
CA ARG A 131 5.96 32.19 -33.73
C ARG A 131 6.09 32.83 -35.12
N PRO A 132 5.65 32.13 -36.18
CA PRO A 132 5.43 32.77 -37.46
C PRO A 132 4.49 33.96 -37.28
N ASP A 133 4.77 35.07 -37.95
CA ASP A 133 3.94 36.27 -37.85
C ASP A 133 2.49 35.94 -38.26
N GLY A 134 1.54 36.34 -37.41
CA GLY A 134 0.11 36.11 -37.63
C GLY A 134 -0.47 34.82 -37.05
N VAL A 135 0.32 33.98 -36.36
CA VAL A 135 -0.18 32.74 -35.73
C VAL A 135 -0.38 32.93 -34.22
N SER A 136 -1.61 32.72 -33.75
CA SER A 136 -1.97 32.79 -32.33
C SER A 136 -1.38 31.59 -31.56
N PRO A 137 -1.06 31.74 -30.25
CA PRO A 137 -0.77 30.60 -29.38
C PRO A 137 -1.81 29.47 -29.49
N ASP A 138 -3.08 29.85 -29.61
CA ASP A 138 -4.19 28.90 -29.70
C ASP A 138 -4.13 28.08 -30.99
N ASP A 139 -3.72 28.69 -32.11
CA ASP A 139 -3.58 27.98 -33.40
C ASP A 139 -2.49 26.90 -33.33
N VAL A 140 -1.38 27.18 -32.64
CA VAL A 140 -0.30 26.21 -32.42
C VAL A 140 -0.77 25.07 -31.52
N LEU A 141 -1.52 25.38 -30.46
CA LEU A 141 -2.10 24.38 -29.56
C LEU A 141 -3.12 23.50 -30.29
N SER A 142 -4.01 24.10 -31.07
CA SER A 142 -5.00 23.38 -31.87
C SER A 142 -4.35 22.49 -32.94
N PHE A 143 -3.31 22.97 -33.62
CA PHE A 143 -2.58 22.17 -34.60
C PHE A 143 -1.89 20.97 -33.94
N LYS A 144 -1.23 21.17 -32.79
CA LYS A 144 -0.58 20.07 -32.06
C LYS A 144 -1.59 19.07 -31.51
N ALA A 145 -2.70 19.54 -30.95
CA ALA A 145 -3.81 18.70 -30.49
C ALA A 145 -4.39 17.86 -31.64
N TYR A 146 -4.58 18.47 -32.81
CA TYR A 146 -5.01 17.77 -34.02
C TYR A 146 -4.01 16.69 -34.44
N HIS A 147 -2.70 16.98 -34.40
CA HIS A 147 -1.68 16.00 -34.76
C HIS A 147 -1.66 14.80 -33.80
N MET A 148 -1.75 15.06 -32.50
CA MET A 148 -1.85 14.00 -31.48
C MET A 148 -3.11 13.16 -31.68
N LEU A 149 -4.25 13.79 -31.95
CA LEU A 149 -5.51 13.09 -32.20
C LEU A 149 -5.42 12.23 -33.47
N ARG A 150 -4.76 12.73 -34.52
CA ARG A 150 -4.53 11.99 -35.76
C ARG A 150 -3.64 10.77 -35.54
N GLU A 151 -2.58 10.89 -34.74
CA GLU A 151 -1.71 9.78 -34.36
C GLU A 151 -2.45 8.72 -33.54
N GLN A 152 -3.26 9.16 -32.57
CA GLN A 152 -4.12 8.26 -31.78
C GLN A 152 -5.13 7.53 -32.66
N HIS A 153 -5.77 8.23 -33.61
CA HIS A 153 -6.68 7.61 -34.56
C HIS A 153 -5.98 6.55 -35.41
N ALA A 154 -4.79 6.85 -35.94
CA ALA A 154 -4.02 5.90 -36.74
C ALA A 154 -3.56 4.67 -35.92
N GLN A 155 -3.29 4.84 -34.62
CA GLN A 155 -3.00 3.72 -33.72
C GLN A 155 -4.24 2.87 -33.47
N LEU A 156 -5.39 3.48 -33.16
CA LEU A 156 -6.66 2.78 -32.97
C LEU A 156 -7.06 1.99 -34.22
N GLU A 157 -6.88 2.58 -35.40
CA GLU A 157 -7.21 1.93 -36.67
C GLU A 157 -6.36 0.67 -36.92
N LYS A 158 -5.06 0.72 -36.57
CA LYS A 158 -4.19 -0.46 -36.59
C LYS A 158 -4.61 -1.53 -35.60
N GLU A 159 -5.01 -1.13 -34.39
CA GLU A 159 -5.52 -2.07 -33.39
C GLU A 159 -6.84 -2.70 -33.83
N MET A 160 -7.73 -1.93 -34.44
CA MET A 160 -9.00 -2.42 -34.97
C MET A 160 -8.78 -3.45 -36.07
N GLN A 161 -7.90 -3.18 -37.04
CA GLN A 161 -7.51 -4.13 -38.08
C GLN A 161 -6.93 -5.43 -37.48
N ARG A 162 -6.09 -5.30 -36.45
CA ARG A 162 -5.52 -6.47 -35.74
C ARG A 162 -6.61 -7.31 -35.07
N VAL A 163 -7.59 -6.67 -34.44
CA VAL A 163 -8.72 -7.36 -33.80
C VAL A 163 -9.60 -8.04 -34.85
N GLU A 164 -9.89 -7.37 -35.97
CA GLU A 164 -10.66 -7.95 -37.09
C GLU A 164 -9.98 -9.20 -37.66
N GLU A 165 -8.66 -9.17 -37.85
CA GLU A 165 -7.89 -10.36 -38.26
C GLU A 165 -8.00 -11.50 -37.25
N GLN A 166 -7.93 -11.20 -35.95
CA GLN A 166 -8.07 -12.21 -34.90
C GLN A 166 -9.48 -12.83 -34.91
N VAL A 167 -10.52 -12.00 -35.05
CA VAL A 167 -11.90 -12.46 -35.17
C VAL A 167 -12.06 -13.39 -36.37
N LYS A 168 -11.52 -13.01 -37.54
CA LYS A 168 -11.56 -13.85 -38.74
C LYS A 168 -10.86 -15.19 -38.53
N ARG A 169 -9.66 -15.19 -37.93
CA ARG A 169 -8.94 -16.44 -37.58
C ARG A 169 -9.72 -17.32 -36.61
N LEU A 170 -10.40 -16.73 -35.64
CA LEU A 170 -11.24 -17.47 -34.68
C LEU A 170 -12.49 -18.04 -35.37
N GLN A 171 -13.13 -17.30 -36.26
CA GLN A 171 -14.24 -17.79 -37.07
C GLN A 171 -13.83 -18.96 -37.95
N ASP A 172 -12.66 -18.89 -38.59
CA ASP A 172 -12.11 -19.98 -39.40
C ASP A 172 -11.84 -21.23 -38.55
N LYS A 173 -11.26 -21.05 -37.35
CA LYS A 173 -11.05 -22.15 -36.39
C LYS A 173 -12.37 -22.76 -35.93
N LEU A 174 -13.38 -21.94 -35.64
CA LEU A 174 -14.71 -22.40 -35.24
C LEU A 174 -15.34 -23.21 -36.36
N ALA A 175 -15.34 -22.70 -37.59
CA ALA A 175 -15.89 -23.39 -38.76
C ALA A 175 -15.16 -24.72 -39.03
N GLY A 176 -13.83 -24.74 -38.92
CA GLY A 176 -13.02 -25.96 -39.02
C GLY A 176 -13.34 -26.97 -37.91
N GLY A 177 -13.47 -26.51 -36.67
CA GLY A 177 -13.87 -27.32 -35.53
C GLY A 177 -15.27 -27.92 -35.69
N THR A 178 -16.25 -27.13 -36.12
CA THR A 178 -17.61 -27.61 -36.39
C THR A 178 -17.64 -28.66 -37.50
N LYS A 179 -16.87 -28.49 -38.58
CA LYS A 179 -16.74 -29.49 -39.65
C LYS A 179 -16.15 -30.80 -39.11
N SER A 180 -15.04 -30.73 -38.39
CA SER A 180 -14.40 -31.91 -37.79
C SER A 180 -15.33 -32.62 -36.78
N PHE A 181 -16.07 -31.86 -35.97
CA PHE A 181 -17.04 -32.39 -35.03
C PHE A 181 -18.17 -33.13 -35.75
N LYS A 182 -18.76 -32.53 -36.80
CA LYS A 182 -19.80 -33.19 -37.63
C LYS A 182 -19.29 -34.48 -38.27
N GLU A 183 -18.05 -34.51 -38.75
CA GLU A 183 -17.44 -35.73 -39.29
C GLU A 183 -17.27 -36.82 -38.24
N LYS A 184 -16.81 -36.46 -37.03
CA LYS A 184 -16.71 -37.39 -35.91
C LYS A 184 -18.09 -37.92 -35.49
N LEU A 185 -19.10 -37.06 -35.43
CA LEU A 185 -20.48 -37.44 -35.12
C LEU A 185 -21.00 -38.48 -36.12
N ARG A 186 -20.82 -38.25 -37.43
CA ARG A 186 -21.19 -39.22 -38.48
C ARG A 186 -20.45 -40.55 -38.36
N LYS A 187 -19.17 -40.53 -37.97
CA LYS A 187 -18.41 -41.78 -37.74
C LYS A 187 -19.00 -42.55 -36.56
N VAL A 188 -19.29 -41.86 -35.45
CA VAL A 188 -19.91 -42.45 -34.25
C VAL A 188 -21.29 -43.03 -34.57
N GLU A 189 -22.14 -42.31 -35.28
CA GLU A 189 -23.45 -42.80 -35.74
C GLU A 189 -23.30 -44.07 -36.60
N LYS A 190 -22.35 -44.09 -37.54
CA LYS A 190 -22.09 -45.27 -38.39
C LYS A 190 -21.62 -46.47 -37.57
N THR A 191 -20.75 -46.27 -36.57
CA THR A 191 -20.37 -47.35 -35.64
C THR A 191 -21.53 -47.78 -34.76
N GLY A 192 -22.38 -46.86 -34.30
CA GLY A 192 -23.57 -47.17 -33.51
C GLY A 192 -24.52 -48.09 -34.28
N LYS A 193 -24.83 -47.75 -35.54
CA LYS A 193 -25.64 -48.61 -36.42
C LYS A 193 -25.06 -50.00 -36.61
N LYS A 194 -23.74 -50.11 -36.81
CA LYS A 194 -23.08 -51.42 -36.92
C LYS A 194 -23.17 -52.25 -35.63
N VAL A 195 -23.07 -51.60 -34.47
CA VAL A 195 -23.22 -52.28 -33.18
C VAL A 195 -24.66 -52.76 -32.99
N GLU A 196 -25.64 -51.95 -33.37
CA GLU A 196 -27.07 -52.31 -33.37
C GLU A 196 -27.34 -53.52 -34.29
N GLU A 197 -26.84 -53.49 -35.53
CA GLU A 197 -26.92 -54.63 -36.46
C GLU A 197 -26.31 -55.92 -35.88
N ILE A 198 -25.17 -55.83 -35.18
CA ILE A 198 -24.53 -56.97 -34.51
C ILE A 198 -25.37 -57.46 -33.32
N ALA A 199 -25.92 -56.54 -32.53
CA ALA A 199 -26.77 -56.88 -31.38
C ALA A 199 -28.05 -57.58 -31.83
N ASP A 200 -28.72 -57.08 -32.87
CA ASP A 200 -29.90 -57.70 -33.47
C ASP A 200 -29.58 -59.10 -34.02
N PHE A 201 -28.44 -59.26 -34.70
CA PHE A 201 -27.98 -60.56 -35.16
C PHE A 201 -27.78 -61.55 -34.01
N CYS A 202 -27.10 -61.13 -32.93
CA CYS A 202 -26.91 -61.96 -31.75
C CYS A 202 -28.23 -62.32 -31.05
N ALA A 203 -29.18 -61.38 -30.96
CA ALA A 203 -30.50 -61.63 -30.39
C ALA A 203 -31.36 -62.57 -31.23
N SER A 204 -31.15 -62.62 -32.56
CA SER A 204 -31.87 -63.53 -33.46
C SER A 204 -31.37 -64.98 -33.45
N GLN A 205 -30.21 -65.25 -32.82
CA GLN A 205 -29.63 -66.60 -32.70
C GLN A 205 -29.91 -67.30 -31.36
N THR A 206 -30.60 -66.62 -30.44
CA THR A 206 -31.11 -67.19 -29.19
C THR A 206 -32.59 -67.50 -29.30
#